data_AF-A0A0N4X3I0-F1
#
_entry.id   AF-A0A0N4X3I0-F1
#
_cell.length_a   1.000
_cell.length_b   1.000
_cell.length_c   1.000
_cell.angle_alpha   90.00
_cell.angle_beta   90.00
_cell.angle_gamma   90.00
#
_symmetry.space_group_name_H-M   'P 1'
#
loop_
_entity.id
_entity.type
_entity.pdbx_description
1 polymer ?
#
loop_
_entity_poly.entity_id
_entity_poly.type
_entity_poly.pdbx_seq_one_letter_code
_entity_poly.pdbx_strand_id
1 'polypeptide(L)'
;MSGSNTQVFALSRVTLALFEDSGWYKVNYDKAEDMEWGKNLGCAFATKSCLTWMKMNPRNPYPFCKKRRSARCSPARLEQRGCNLLLMNKTFPPPPGFLPEYDYNLKNLYHDEKGQPISGYGSSTIADFCPYYMIISHSSRCFSMDAAYKADEYASNLEQLHAVGCFEVCFE
;
A
#
# COMPACT_ATOMS: atom_id res chain seq x y z
N MET A 1 -6.90 10.03 7.69
CA MET A 1 -5.71 10.91 7.74
C MET A 1 -4.47 10.05 7.93
N SER A 2 -3.45 10.16 7.08
CA SER A 2 -2.29 9.22 7.02
C SER A 2 -0.94 9.81 7.44
N GLY A 3 -0.88 11.04 7.97
CA GLY A 3 0.36 11.66 8.44
C GLY A 3 1.41 12.00 7.35
N SER A 4 1.13 11.69 6.09
CA SER A 4 1.91 12.05 4.89
C SER A 4 1.00 12.22 3.68
N ASN A 5 1.55 12.83 2.63
CA ASN A 5 0.91 12.87 1.32
C ASN A 5 0.86 11.46 0.72
N THR A 6 -0.29 10.81 0.82
CA THR A 6 -0.60 9.54 0.14
C THR A 6 -1.29 9.85 -1.19
N GLN A 7 -1.04 9.09 -2.25
CA GLN A 7 -1.78 9.28 -3.51
C GLN A 7 -3.16 8.59 -3.48
N VAL A 8 -3.43 7.78 -2.46
CA VAL A 8 -4.77 7.23 -2.16
C VAL A 8 -5.26 7.84 -0.87
N PHE A 9 -6.21 8.76 -0.99
CA PHE A 9 -6.91 9.32 0.15
C PHE A 9 -8.24 8.59 0.29
N ALA A 10 -8.53 8.14 1.52
CA ALA A 10 -9.83 7.62 1.87
C ALA A 10 -10.32 8.39 3.11
N LEU A 11 -11.48 9.04 3.03
CA LEU A 11 -12.22 9.53 4.18
C LEU A 11 -12.87 8.35 4.90
N SER A 12 -12.02 7.56 5.57
CA SER A 12 -12.40 6.29 6.16
C SER A 12 -13.21 6.45 7.44
N ARG A 13 -13.88 5.36 7.84
CA ARG A 13 -14.59 5.28 9.13
C ARG A 13 -13.72 5.66 10.33
N VAL A 14 -12.40 5.41 10.26
CA VAL A 14 -11.45 5.81 11.32
C VAL A 14 -11.33 7.34 11.42
N THR A 15 -11.25 8.02 10.28
CA THR A 15 -11.16 9.49 10.25
C THR A 15 -12.49 10.12 10.67
N LEU A 16 -13.59 9.53 10.20
CA LEU A 16 -14.94 9.94 10.57
C LEU A 16 -15.22 9.77 12.07
N ALA A 17 -14.79 8.66 12.68
CA ALA A 17 -14.89 8.45 14.12
C ALA A 17 -14.12 9.49 14.92
N LEU A 18 -12.90 9.85 14.48
CA LEU A 18 -12.14 10.94 15.11
C LEU A 18 -12.90 12.28 15.09
N PHE A 19 -13.60 12.60 13.99
CA PHE A 19 -14.41 13.82 13.91
C PHE A 19 -15.64 13.76 14.81
N GLU A 20 -16.30 12.61 14.93
CA GLU A 20 -17.42 12.43 15.85
C GLU A 20 -16.96 12.54 17.31
N ASP A 21 -15.87 11.87 17.68
CA ASP A 21 -15.29 11.90 19.03
C ASP A 21 -14.79 13.29 19.46
N SER A 22 -14.44 14.15 18.50
CA SER A 22 -14.08 15.55 18.79
C SER A 22 -15.26 16.37 19.34
N GLY A 23 -16.49 15.92 19.13
CA GLY A 23 -17.71 16.63 19.49
C GLY A 23 -18.07 17.83 18.58
N TRP A 24 -17.23 18.14 17.59
CA TRP A 24 -17.48 19.26 16.66
C TRP A 24 -18.37 18.90 15.49
N TYR A 25 -18.46 17.61 15.14
CA TYR A 25 -19.13 17.16 13.93
C TYR A 25 -20.12 16.05 14.23
N LYS A 26 -21.29 16.11 13.57
CA LYS A 26 -22.19 14.96 13.44
C LYS A 26 -21.90 14.27 12.12
N VAL A 27 -21.44 13.03 12.20
CA VAL A 27 -20.86 12.35 11.04
C VAL A 27 -21.87 11.40 10.40
N ASN A 28 -21.88 11.36 9.07
CA ASN A 28 -22.64 10.36 8.31
C ASN A 28 -21.68 9.24 7.83
N TYR A 29 -21.72 8.09 8.52
CA TYR A 29 -20.89 6.94 8.20
C TYR A 29 -21.24 6.25 6.88
N ASP A 30 -22.42 6.49 6.31
CA ASP A 30 -22.81 5.93 5.01
C ASP A 30 -22.00 6.54 3.85
N LYS A 31 -21.32 7.66 4.11
CA LYS A 31 -20.41 8.32 3.17
C LYS A 31 -18.94 7.96 3.41
N ALA A 32 -18.66 7.03 4.32
CA ALA A 32 -17.29 6.60 4.58
C ALA A 32 -16.71 5.89 3.36
N GLU A 33 -15.50 6.29 2.99
CA GLU A 33 -14.74 5.61 1.93
C GLU A 33 -14.04 4.37 2.47
N ASP A 34 -13.88 3.37 1.62
CA ASP A 34 -13.22 2.13 1.96
C ASP A 34 -11.70 2.29 1.99
N MET A 35 -11.09 2.00 3.15
CA MET A 35 -9.64 1.95 3.31
C MET A 35 -9.17 0.51 3.23
N GLU A 36 -8.59 0.12 2.09
CA GLU A 36 -8.10 -1.25 1.87
C GLU A 36 -6.88 -1.60 2.75
N TRP A 37 -6.05 -0.60 3.05
CA TRP A 37 -4.87 -0.79 3.86
C TRP A 37 -5.23 -1.28 5.27
N GLY A 38 -4.76 -2.47 5.64
CA GLY A 38 -5.02 -3.04 6.97
C GLY A 38 -6.41 -3.67 7.13
N LYS A 39 -7.29 -3.60 6.12
CA LYS A 39 -8.65 -4.14 6.19
C LYS A 39 -8.61 -5.66 6.40
N ASN A 40 -9.31 -6.14 7.41
CA ASN A 40 -9.43 -7.56 7.76
C ASN A 40 -8.10 -8.29 8.07
N LEU A 41 -7.03 -7.56 8.41
CA LEU A 41 -5.74 -8.18 8.79
C LEU A 41 -5.66 -8.57 10.28
N GLY A 42 -6.64 -8.14 11.08
CA GLY A 42 -6.79 -8.53 12.48
C GLY A 42 -5.84 -7.82 13.46
N CYS A 43 -5.95 -8.16 14.75
CA CYS A 43 -5.24 -7.47 15.82
C CYS A 43 -3.72 -7.61 15.73
N ALA A 44 -3.22 -8.74 15.23
CA ALA A 44 -1.79 -8.96 15.08
C ALA A 44 -1.14 -7.91 14.16
N PHE A 45 -1.83 -7.52 13.08
CA PHE A 45 -1.36 -6.44 12.19
C PHE A 45 -1.31 -5.09 12.90
N ALA A 46 -2.35 -4.76 13.68
CA ALA A 46 -2.49 -3.44 14.30
C ALA A 46 -1.62 -3.25 15.56
N THR A 47 -1.20 -4.35 16.22
CA THR A 47 -0.55 -4.29 17.55
C THR A 47 0.87 -4.83 17.58
N LYS A 48 1.31 -5.58 16.56
CA LYS A 48 2.67 -6.14 16.48
C LYS A 48 3.48 -5.38 15.45
N SER A 49 4.81 -5.52 15.50
CA SER A 49 5.65 -4.90 14.49
C SER A 49 5.43 -5.55 13.11
N CYS A 50 5.77 -4.80 12.06
CA CYS A 50 5.77 -5.35 10.71
C CYS A 50 6.74 -6.52 10.56
N LEU A 51 7.80 -6.59 11.38
CA LEU A 51 8.69 -7.74 11.41
C LEU A 51 7.97 -9.00 11.89
N THR A 52 7.26 -8.91 13.02
CA THR A 52 6.45 -10.01 13.54
C THR A 52 5.39 -10.42 12.51
N TRP A 53 4.73 -9.45 11.89
CA TRP A 53 3.77 -9.70 10.81
C TRP A 53 4.38 -10.46 9.63
N MET A 54 5.55 -10.03 9.14
CA MET A 54 6.25 -10.68 8.03
C MET A 54 6.71 -12.10 8.35
N LYS A 55 7.05 -12.38 9.62
CA LYS A 55 7.37 -13.74 10.10
C LYS A 55 6.13 -14.62 10.17
N MET A 56 5.00 -14.09 10.63
CA MET A 56 3.72 -14.81 10.68
C MET A 56 3.15 -15.08 9.28
N ASN A 57 3.45 -14.23 8.30
CA ASN A 57 2.95 -14.31 6.93
C ASN A 57 4.08 -14.49 5.91
N PRO A 58 4.82 -15.63 5.94
CA PRO A 58 6.03 -15.79 5.15
C PRO A 58 5.77 -15.83 3.64
N ARG A 59 4.60 -16.34 3.21
CA ARG A 59 4.22 -16.46 1.79
C ARG A 59 3.68 -15.16 1.21
N ASN A 60 2.86 -14.44 1.97
CA ASN A 60 2.23 -13.21 1.52
C ASN A 60 2.20 -12.18 2.66
N PRO A 61 3.29 -11.41 2.86
CA PRO A 61 3.38 -10.41 3.91
C PRO A 61 2.63 -9.11 3.59
N TYR A 62 1.81 -9.06 2.53
CA TYR A 62 1.08 -7.86 2.14
C TYR A 62 0.31 -7.27 3.34
N PRO A 63 0.38 -5.94 3.56
CA PRO A 63 0.87 -4.91 2.65
C PRO A 63 2.39 -4.63 2.66
N PHE A 64 3.15 -5.33 3.52
CA PHE A 64 4.60 -5.19 3.59
C PHE A 64 5.30 -5.98 2.47
N CYS A 65 6.55 -5.62 2.19
CA CYS A 65 7.34 -6.23 1.12
C CYS A 65 8.74 -6.68 1.59
N LYS A 66 9.17 -7.85 1.09
CA LYS A 66 10.49 -8.42 1.41
C LYS A 66 11.51 -8.33 0.26
N LYS A 67 11.04 -8.10 -0.97
CA LYS A 67 11.88 -8.09 -2.17
C LYS A 67 12.07 -6.67 -2.69
N ARG A 68 13.32 -6.27 -2.88
CA ARG A 68 13.69 -4.96 -3.45
C ARG A 68 13.13 -4.80 -4.85
N ARG A 69 12.60 -3.61 -5.14
CA ARG A 69 11.99 -3.26 -6.44
C ARG A 69 10.95 -4.29 -6.90
N SER A 70 10.31 -4.98 -5.95
CA SER A 70 9.10 -5.72 -6.27
C SER A 70 7.96 -4.74 -6.48
N ALA A 71 7.13 -5.04 -7.46
CA ALA A 71 5.88 -4.35 -7.71
C ALA A 71 4.72 -5.32 -7.50
N ARG A 72 3.57 -4.79 -7.06
CA ARG A 72 2.33 -5.54 -6.87
C ARG A 72 1.16 -4.66 -7.26
N CYS A 73 0.11 -5.25 -7.83
CA CYS A 73 -1.11 -4.51 -8.08
C CYS A 73 -1.91 -4.31 -6.78
N SER A 74 -2.67 -3.23 -6.72
CA SER A 74 -3.70 -3.05 -5.68
C SER A 74 -4.75 -4.17 -5.80
N PRO A 75 -5.47 -4.51 -4.71
CA PRO A 75 -6.57 -5.45 -4.76
C PRO A 75 -7.62 -5.11 -5.84
N ALA A 76 -7.92 -3.82 -6.01
CA ALA A 76 -8.80 -3.31 -7.06
C ALA A 76 -8.20 -3.36 -8.49
N ARG A 77 -6.91 -3.68 -8.63
CA ARG A 77 -6.14 -3.70 -9.91
C ARG A 77 -6.11 -2.37 -10.67
N LEU A 78 -6.44 -1.29 -9.99
CA LEU A 78 -6.43 0.06 -10.55
C LEU A 78 -5.09 0.76 -10.39
N GLU A 79 -4.14 0.17 -9.65
CA GLU A 79 -2.90 0.84 -9.28
C GLU A 79 -1.76 -0.17 -9.16
N GLN A 80 -0.59 0.16 -9.71
CA GLN A 80 0.64 -0.55 -9.44
C GLN A 80 1.36 0.10 -8.25
N ARG A 81 1.83 -0.75 -7.33
CA ARG A 81 2.53 -0.32 -6.12
C ARG A 81 3.92 -0.92 -6.07
N GLY A 82 4.92 -0.10 -5.81
CA GLY A 82 6.30 -0.49 -5.62
C GLY A 82 6.67 -0.65 -4.16
N CYS A 83 7.56 -1.59 -3.90
CA CYS A 83 8.18 -1.75 -2.59
C CYS A 83 9.19 -0.62 -2.32
N ASN A 84 8.98 0.15 -1.25
CA ASN A 84 9.86 1.26 -0.83
C ASN A 84 11.08 0.82 0.01
N LEU A 85 11.55 -0.41 -0.19
CA LEU A 85 12.70 -0.96 0.49
C LEU A 85 14.00 -0.29 0.00
N LEU A 86 14.71 0.35 0.91
CA LEU A 86 16.02 0.94 0.68
C LEU A 86 17.13 -0.03 1.10
N LEU A 87 18.21 -0.06 0.32
CA LEU A 87 19.42 -0.81 0.68
C LEU A 87 20.22 -0.06 1.75
N MET A 88 20.68 -0.80 2.75
CA MET A 88 21.74 -0.32 3.63
C MET A 88 23.10 -0.83 3.17
N ASN A 89 24.00 0.11 2.89
CA ASN A 89 25.41 -0.20 2.65
C ASN A 89 26.20 -0.44 3.96
N LYS A 90 25.64 -0.03 5.11
CA LYS A 90 26.22 -0.25 6.44
C LYS A 90 25.12 -0.66 7.41
N THR A 91 25.36 -1.73 8.16
CA THR A 91 24.51 -2.10 9.29
C THR A 91 24.67 -1.05 10.39
N PHE A 92 23.61 -0.33 10.71
CA PHE A 92 23.60 0.54 11.88
C PHE A 92 23.13 -0.30 13.08
N PRO A 93 23.93 -0.44 14.15
CA PRO A 93 23.46 -1.12 15.34
C PRO A 93 22.22 -0.37 15.88
N PRO A 94 21.19 -1.10 16.35
CA PRO A 94 20.03 -0.46 16.95
C PRO A 94 20.47 0.40 18.15
N PRO A 95 19.84 1.55 18.40
CA PRO A 95 20.11 2.37 19.57
C PRO A 95 19.96 1.55 20.88
N PRO A 96 20.68 1.90 21.96
CA PRO A 96 20.48 1.25 23.26
C PRO A 96 19.01 1.36 23.70
N GLY A 97 18.39 0.23 24.07
CA GLY A 97 16.97 0.17 24.48
C GLY A 97 15.98 -0.06 23.33
N PHE A 98 16.44 -0.24 22.10
CA PHE A 98 15.57 -0.66 21.00
C PHE A 98 15.06 -2.09 21.21
N LEU A 99 13.75 -2.29 21.05
CA LEU A 99 13.15 -3.60 21.20
C LEU A 99 13.58 -4.52 20.03
N PRO A 100 13.97 -5.78 20.28
CA PRO A 100 14.37 -6.73 19.21
C PRO A 100 13.31 -6.95 18.13
N GLU A 101 12.05 -6.71 18.46
CA GLU A 101 10.91 -6.82 17.54
C GLU A 101 10.92 -5.73 16.44
N TYR A 102 11.72 -4.68 16.59
CA TYR A 102 11.88 -3.60 15.60
C TYR A 102 13.26 -3.62 14.94
N ASP A 103 14.10 -4.63 15.23
CA ASP A 103 15.37 -4.79 14.54
C ASP A 103 15.15 -5.47 13.17
N TYR A 104 15.03 -4.65 12.13
CA TYR A 104 14.85 -5.11 10.76
C TYR A 104 16.14 -5.62 10.10
N ASN A 105 17.29 -5.58 10.77
CA ASN A 105 18.57 -6.05 10.22
C ASN A 105 18.75 -7.58 10.26
N LEU A 106 17.64 -8.32 10.30
CA LEU A 106 17.69 -9.78 10.35
C LEU A 106 18.23 -10.37 9.05
N LYS A 107 19.15 -11.33 9.18
CA LYS A 107 19.68 -12.10 8.06
C LYS A 107 18.54 -12.75 7.28
N ASN A 108 18.61 -12.66 5.96
CA ASN A 108 17.66 -13.25 5.01
C ASN A 108 16.21 -12.75 5.16
N LEU A 109 15.98 -11.60 5.81
CA LEU A 109 14.65 -10.99 5.82
C LEU A 109 14.31 -10.40 4.45
N TYR A 110 15.25 -9.64 3.89
CA TYR A 110 15.10 -8.96 2.62
C TYR A 110 15.96 -9.59 1.54
N HIS A 111 15.46 -9.53 0.31
CA HIS A 111 16.15 -10.06 -0.87
C HIS A 111 16.19 -9.03 -2.00
N ASP A 112 17.25 -9.06 -2.80
CA ASP A 112 17.33 -8.26 -4.00
C ASP A 112 16.51 -8.86 -5.17
N GLU A 113 16.62 -8.27 -6.36
CA GLU A 113 15.95 -8.76 -7.56
C GLU A 113 16.37 -10.19 -7.94
N LYS A 114 17.62 -10.55 -7.64
CA LYS A 114 18.28 -11.84 -7.93
C LYS A 114 18.08 -12.89 -6.84
N GLY A 115 17.40 -12.53 -5.74
CA GLY A 115 17.18 -13.43 -4.60
C GLY A 115 18.36 -13.50 -3.62
N GLN A 116 19.33 -12.60 -3.73
CA GLN A 116 20.43 -12.51 -2.76
C GLN A 116 19.96 -11.79 -1.48
N PRO A 117 20.37 -12.25 -0.30
CA PRO A 117 19.99 -11.61 0.95
C PRO A 117 20.62 -10.22 1.04
N ILE A 118 19.82 -9.24 1.41
CA ILE A 118 20.25 -7.85 1.59
C ILE A 118 19.77 -7.32 2.95
N SER A 119 20.47 -6.31 3.45
CA SER A 119 20.02 -5.52 4.60
C SER A 119 19.40 -4.22 4.12
N GLY A 120 18.30 -3.82 4.76
CA GLY A 120 17.55 -2.64 4.34
C GLY A 120 16.41 -2.32 5.28
N TYR A 121 15.76 -1.19 5.02
CA TYR A 121 14.60 -0.70 5.76
C TYR A 121 13.67 0.06 4.81
N GLY A 122 12.42 0.26 5.23
CA GLY A 122 11.46 1.08 4.47
C GLY A 122 11.82 2.56 4.57
N SER A 123 11.64 3.30 3.48
CA SER A 123 12.06 4.72 3.38
C SER A 123 11.34 5.71 4.32
N SER A 124 10.32 5.27 5.08
CA SER A 124 9.34 6.14 5.71
C SER A 124 9.37 6.02 7.24
N THR A 125 9.61 7.15 7.92
CA THR A 125 9.58 7.24 9.39
C THR A 125 8.18 7.08 9.96
N ILE A 126 7.15 7.57 9.25
CA ILE A 126 5.74 7.45 9.66
C ILE A 126 5.20 6.02 9.58
N ALA A 127 5.95 5.10 8.96
CA ALA A 127 5.65 3.69 8.88
C ALA A 127 6.63 2.86 9.70
N ASP A 128 7.24 3.44 10.75
CA ASP A 128 8.22 2.81 11.63
C ASP A 128 9.37 2.11 10.87
N PHE A 129 9.80 2.70 9.75
CA PHE A 129 10.79 2.14 8.82
C PHE A 129 10.44 0.75 8.27
N CYS A 130 9.16 0.35 8.30
CA CYS A 130 8.67 -0.85 7.66
C CYS A 130 8.64 -0.67 6.13
N PRO A 131 9.15 -1.62 5.34
CA PRO A 131 9.03 -1.58 3.90
C PRO A 131 7.66 -2.10 3.45
N TYR A 132 6.97 -1.33 2.63
CA TYR A 132 5.64 -1.63 2.12
C TYR A 132 5.43 -1.24 0.66
N TYR A 133 4.34 -1.77 0.09
CA TYR A 133 3.90 -1.41 -1.25
C TYR A 133 3.19 -0.05 -1.23
N MET A 134 3.83 0.95 -1.85
CA MET A 134 3.28 2.29 -2.05
C MET A 134 3.17 2.61 -3.54
N ILE A 135 2.33 3.58 -3.89
CA ILE A 135 2.29 4.07 -5.29
C ILE A 135 3.59 4.82 -5.57
N ILE A 136 4.27 4.46 -6.66
CA ILE A 136 5.57 5.04 -7.04
C ILE A 136 5.38 6.39 -7.74
N SER A 137 4.35 6.48 -8.59
CA SER A 137 4.10 7.63 -9.46
C SER A 137 2.60 7.80 -9.74
N HIS A 138 2.20 9.02 -10.11
CA HIS A 138 0.87 9.28 -10.67
C HIS A 138 0.57 8.45 -11.92
N SER A 139 1.60 8.11 -12.71
CA SER A 139 1.49 7.22 -13.88
C SER A 139 1.31 5.75 -13.52
N SER A 140 1.37 5.36 -12.24
CA SER A 140 1.15 3.98 -11.83
C SER A 140 -0.33 3.70 -11.50
N ARG A 141 -1.25 4.58 -11.91
CA ARG A 141 -2.70 4.44 -11.71
C ARG A 141 -3.44 4.35 -13.03
N CYS A 142 -4.49 3.55 -13.02
CA CYS A 142 -5.53 3.52 -14.02
C CYS A 142 -6.51 4.67 -13.77
N PHE A 143 -6.97 5.32 -14.84
CA PHE A 143 -7.92 6.42 -14.82
C PHE A 143 -9.15 6.05 -15.65
N SER A 144 -10.32 6.56 -15.22
CA SER A 144 -11.54 6.46 -16.02
C SER A 144 -11.36 7.33 -17.26
N MET A 145 -11.62 6.75 -18.43
CA MET A 145 -11.84 7.53 -19.64
C MET A 145 -13.33 7.84 -19.70
N ASP A 146 -13.68 9.13 -19.68
CA ASP A 146 -15.05 9.53 -19.94
C ASP A 146 -15.40 9.19 -21.40
N ALA A 147 -16.15 8.09 -21.56
CA ALA A 147 -16.68 7.51 -22.79
C ALA A 147 -15.67 6.95 -23.80
N ALA A 148 -15.49 5.62 -23.79
CA ALA A 148 -15.11 4.93 -25.03
C ALA A 148 -16.38 4.70 -25.87
N TYR A 149 -16.52 5.46 -26.94
CA TYR A 149 -17.57 5.24 -27.93
C TYR A 149 -17.20 4.08 -28.84
N LYS A 150 -17.99 3.00 -28.81
CA LYS A 150 -17.92 1.96 -29.82
C LYS A 150 -18.74 2.43 -31.03
N ALA A 151 -18.06 2.90 -32.07
CA ALA A 151 -18.72 3.17 -33.35
C ALA A 151 -18.91 1.84 -34.09
N ASP A 152 -20.06 1.19 -33.90
CA ASP A 152 -20.51 0.17 -34.85
C ASP A 152 -21.04 0.91 -36.09
N GLU A 153 -20.45 0.66 -37.25
CA GLU A 153 -20.70 1.38 -38.52
C GLU A 153 -22.15 1.26 -39.03
N TYR A 154 -23.04 0.51 -38.34
CA TYR A 154 -24.41 0.26 -38.81
C TYR A 154 -25.46 0.00 -37.69
N ALA A 155 -25.35 0.59 -36.50
CA ALA A 155 -26.40 0.46 -35.49
C ALA A 155 -26.58 1.72 -34.62
N SER A 156 -27.82 2.21 -34.56
CA SER A 156 -28.29 3.38 -33.80
C SER A 156 -28.40 3.16 -32.28
N ASN A 157 -27.51 2.38 -31.67
CA ASN A 157 -27.50 2.12 -30.23
C ASN A 157 -26.16 2.57 -29.63
N LEU A 158 -26.15 3.73 -28.97
CA LEU A 158 -25.05 4.16 -28.12
C LEU A 158 -25.07 3.29 -26.84
N GLU A 159 -24.16 2.32 -26.73
CA GLU A 159 -23.80 1.77 -25.41
C GLU A 159 -22.62 2.58 -24.84
N GLN A 160 -22.83 3.23 -23.69
CA GLN A 160 -21.74 3.83 -22.94
C GLN A 160 -20.91 2.71 -22.30
N LEU A 161 -19.75 2.41 -22.89
CA LEU A 161 -18.75 1.57 -22.26
C LEU A 161 -17.87 2.44 -21.37
N HIS A 162 -17.85 2.14 -20.07
CA HIS A 162 -16.80 2.64 -19.18
C HIS A 162 -15.47 2.02 -19.63
N ALA A 163 -14.59 2.84 -20.22
CA ALA A 163 -13.23 2.44 -20.50
C ALA A 163 -12.31 2.94 -19.40
N VAL A 164 -11.40 2.09 -18.96
CA VAL A 164 -10.35 2.43 -18.01
C VAL A 164 -9.04 2.43 -18.76
N GLY A 165 -8.37 3.58 -18.82
CA GLY A 165 -7.02 3.72 -19.37
C GLY A 165 -6.00 3.51 -18.26
N CYS A 166 -5.01 2.63 -18.46
CA CYS A 166 -3.90 2.45 -17.53
C CYS A 166 -2.60 2.84 -18.23
N PHE A 167 -1.81 3.72 -17.61
CA PHE A 167 -0.45 4.03 -18.07
C PHE A 167 0.48 2.81 -17.94
N GLU A 168 0.34 2.03 -16.86
CA GLU A 168 0.97 0.73 -16.66
C GLU A 168 -0.13 -0.31 -16.42
N VAL A 169 -0.20 -1.35 -17.27
CA VAL A 169 -1.29 -2.34 -17.19
C VAL A 169 -0.99 -3.35 -16.08
N CYS A 170 -1.92 -3.48 -15.15
CA CYS A 170 -1.79 -4.34 -13.97
C CYS A 170 -2.30 -5.77 -14.27
N PHE A 171 -1.41 -6.66 -14.70
CA PHE A 171 -1.68 -8.09 -14.84
C PHE A 171 -0.84 -8.90 -13.83
N GLU A 172 -1.51 -9.63 -12.94
CA GLU A 172 -0.92 -10.65 -12.04
C GLU A 172 -1.41 -12.04 -12.44
#